data_AF-A0A091HLN1-F1
#
_entry.id   AF-A0A091HLN1-F1
#
_cell.length_a   1.000
_cell.length_b   1.000
_cell.length_c   1.000
_cell.angle_alpha   90.00
_cell.angle_beta   90.00
_cell.angle_gamma   90.00
#
_symmetry.space_group_name_H-M   'P 1'
#
loop_
_entity.id
_entity.type
_entity.pdbx_description
1 polymer ?
#
loop_
_entity_poly.entity_id
_entity_poly.type
_entity_poly.pdbx_seq_one_letter_code
_entity_poly.pdbx_strand_id
1 'polypeptide(L)'
;VCLTCCPRELMLKINQICHQNHVKFFTGDVFGYHGYMFADLGEHEFVEEKTKVAKVTSGVEDGPEAKKAKIDSSETTMVKKRVVFCRLREALGVDWSGEKAAAALKRTAPDYFLLQ
;
A
#
# COMPACT_ATOMS: atom_id res chain seq x y z
N VAL A 1 4.74 -6.43 -15.09
CA VAL A 1 6.10 -6.09 -15.58
C VAL A 1 6.89 -5.53 -14.41
N CYS A 2 8.12 -5.99 -14.21
CA CYS A 2 9.04 -5.47 -13.20
C CYS A 2 10.31 -4.97 -13.91
N LEU A 3 10.66 -3.71 -13.72
CA LEU A 3 11.85 -3.10 -14.32
C LEU A 3 12.94 -2.88 -13.28
N THR A 4 14.17 -3.09 -13.72
CA THR A 4 15.40 -2.75 -13.01
C THR A 4 16.40 -2.21 -14.02
N CYS A 5 17.35 -1.39 -13.56
CA CYS A 5 18.44 -0.79 -14.34
C CYS A 5 17.98 -0.10 -15.63
N CYS A 6 16.78 0.51 -15.61
CA CYS A 6 16.17 1.14 -16.78
C CYS A 6 16.26 2.66 -16.70
N PRO A 7 16.57 3.36 -17.81
CA PRO A 7 16.53 4.82 -17.82
C PRO A 7 15.10 5.33 -17.59
N ARG A 8 14.98 6.52 -16.98
CA ARG A 8 13.70 7.12 -16.60
C ARG A 8 12.68 7.15 -17.73
N GLU A 9 13.08 7.55 -18.92
CA GLU A 9 12.19 7.62 -20.09
C GLU A 9 11.56 6.26 -20.43
N LEU A 10 12.36 5.19 -20.35
CA LEU A 10 11.90 3.84 -20.60
C LEU A 10 10.93 3.38 -19.50
N MET A 11 11.24 3.66 -18.22
CA MET A 11 10.35 3.36 -17.11
C MET A 11 8.99 4.04 -17.26
N LEU A 12 8.97 5.34 -17.62
CA LEU A 12 7.75 6.10 -17.86
C LEU A 12 6.94 5.54 -19.04
N LYS A 13 7.61 5.20 -20.14
CA LYS A 13 6.98 4.63 -21.34
C LYS A 13 6.34 3.27 -21.04
N ILE A 14 7.07 2.37 -20.38
CA ILE A 14 6.58 1.03 -20.05
C ILE A 14 5.47 1.10 -19.00
N ASN A 15 5.59 1.96 -17.98
CA ASN A 15 4.51 2.16 -17.00
C ASN A 15 3.21 2.61 -17.69
N GLN A 16 3.30 3.57 -18.62
CA GLN A 16 2.14 4.03 -19.40
C GLN A 16 1.50 2.89 -20.20
N ILE A 17 2.30 2.09 -20.91
CA ILE A 17 1.81 0.93 -21.68
C ILE A 17 1.14 -0.09 -20.75
N CYS A 18 1.77 -0.39 -19.61
CA CYS A 18 1.24 -1.34 -18.64
C CYS A 18 -0.11 -0.87 -18.09
N HIS A 19 -0.22 0.40 -17.70
CA HIS A 19 -1.44 0.98 -17.16
C HIS A 19 -2.60 0.94 -18.17
N GLN A 20 -2.33 1.27 -19.43
CA GLN A 20 -3.32 1.21 -20.52
C GLN A 20 -3.81 -0.21 -20.83
N ASN A 21 -3.00 -1.23 -20.51
CA ASN A 21 -3.32 -2.63 -20.77
C ASN A 21 -3.68 -3.40 -19.48
N HIS A 22 -3.95 -2.70 -18.37
CA HIS A 22 -4.27 -3.30 -17.06
C HIS A 22 -3.22 -4.31 -16.55
N VAL A 23 -1.96 -4.07 -16.88
CA VAL A 23 -0.82 -4.87 -16.43
C VAL A 23 -0.21 -4.24 -15.19
N LYS A 24 -0.07 -5.01 -14.12
CA LYS A 24 0.63 -4.58 -12.89
C LYS A 24 2.08 -4.19 -13.20
N PHE A 25 2.50 -3.01 -12.78
CA PHE A 25 3.83 -2.47 -13.03
C PHE A 25 4.61 -2.28 -11.73
N PHE A 26 5.89 -2.66 -11.76
CA PHE A 26 6.85 -2.45 -10.69
C PHE A 26 8.16 -1.92 -11.28
N THR A 27 8.87 -1.09 -10.53
CA THR A 27 10.26 -0.70 -10.85
C THR A 27 11.04 -0.46 -9.57
N GLY A 28 12.34 -0.70 -9.59
CA GLY A 28 13.22 -0.46 -8.44
C GLY A 28 14.68 -0.66 -8.79
N ASP A 29 15.55 0.04 -8.05
CA ASP A 29 17.01 -0.10 -8.15
C ASP A 29 17.68 0.10 -6.78
N VAL A 30 18.98 -0.15 -6.76
CA VAL A 30 19.87 0.00 -5.60
C VAL A 30 21.05 0.90 -6.00
N PHE A 31 21.37 1.89 -5.16
CA PHE A 31 22.48 2.82 -5.31
C PHE A 31 23.27 2.91 -4.00
N GLY A 32 24.37 2.16 -3.91
CA GLY A 32 25.14 2.03 -2.67
C GLY A 32 24.31 1.37 -1.56
N TYR A 33 24.13 2.08 -0.44
CA TYR A 33 23.32 1.62 0.69
C TYR A 33 21.83 1.97 0.59
N HIS A 34 21.43 2.70 -0.47
CA HIS A 34 20.04 3.09 -0.69
C HIS A 34 19.40 2.22 -1.77
N GLY A 35 18.09 2.05 -1.69
CA GLY A 35 17.32 1.37 -2.72
C GLY A 35 15.87 1.84 -2.69
N TYR A 36 15.17 1.68 -3.81
CA TYR A 36 13.78 2.07 -3.92
C TYR A 36 12.95 1.00 -4.62
N MET A 37 11.65 1.05 -4.38
CA MET A 37 10.66 0.36 -5.18
C MET A 37 9.46 1.27 -5.44
N PHE A 38 8.87 1.12 -6.62
CA PHE A 38 7.62 1.76 -7.01
C PHE A 38 6.67 0.71 -7.58
N ALA A 39 5.37 0.87 -7.32
CA ALA A 39 4.32 0.02 -7.85
C ALA A 39 3.18 0.87 -8.43
N ASP A 40 2.72 0.50 -9.62
CA ASP A 40 1.47 0.95 -10.20
C ASP A 40 0.63 -0.28 -10.55
N LEU A 41 -0.40 -0.51 -9.74
CA LEU A 41 -1.32 -1.62 -9.90
C LEU A 41 -2.66 -1.19 -10.52
N GLY A 42 -2.77 0.08 -10.94
CA GLY A 42 -4.04 0.70 -11.31
C GLY A 42 -5.06 0.59 -10.17
N GLU A 43 -6.28 0.17 -10.52
CA GLU A 43 -7.29 -0.21 -9.52
C GLU A 43 -7.04 -1.64 -9.05
N HIS A 44 -6.60 -1.80 -7.81
CA HIS A 44 -6.19 -3.08 -7.26
C HIS A 44 -7.14 -3.57 -6.18
N GLU A 45 -7.79 -4.70 -6.43
CA GLU A 45 -8.56 -5.42 -5.42
C GLU A 45 -7.72 -6.53 -4.78
N PHE A 46 -7.81 -6.66 -3.46
CA PHE A 46 -7.13 -7.69 -2.68
C PHE A 46 -7.99 -8.09 -1.48
N VAL A 47 -7.58 -9.18 -0.81
CA VAL A 47 -8.20 -9.65 0.41
C VAL A 47 -7.21 -9.42 1.55
N GLU A 48 -7.68 -8.77 2.61
CA GLU A 48 -6.93 -8.58 3.85
C GLU A 48 -7.53 -9.47 4.94
N GLU A 49 -6.68 -10.29 5.55
CA GLU A 49 -7.04 -11.09 6.70
C GLU A 49 -7.08 -10.20 7.96
N LYS A 50 -8.19 -10.25 8.70
CA LYS A 50 -8.38 -9.54 9.96
C LYS A 50 -8.81 -10.49 11.07
N THR A 51 -8.17 -10.40 12.22
CA THR A 51 -8.59 -11.12 13.44
C THR A 51 -10.00 -10.71 13.85
N LYS A 52 -10.85 -11.69 14.22
CA LYS A 52 -12.16 -11.39 14.78
C LYS A 52 -11.99 -10.74 16.16
N VAL A 53 -12.45 -9.50 16.30
CA VAL A 53 -12.50 -8.85 17.61
C VAL A 53 -13.67 -9.46 18.39
N ALA A 54 -13.36 -10.21 19.45
CA ALA A 54 -14.38 -10.70 20.37
C ALA A 54 -15.06 -9.51 21.05
N LYS A 55 -16.32 -9.23 20.69
CA LYS A 55 -17.16 -8.34 21.50
C LYS A 55 -17.45 -9.08 22.81
N VAL A 56 -16.77 -8.70 23.89
CA VAL A 56 -17.23 -9.04 25.24
C VAL A 56 -18.52 -8.26 25.44
N THR A 57 -19.66 -8.91 25.20
CA THR A 57 -20.95 -8.39 25.66
C THR A 57 -20.92 -8.39 27.17
N SER A 58 -20.68 -7.23 27.77
CA SER A 58 -20.94 -6.96 29.18
C SER A 58 -22.46 -6.89 29.39
N GLY A 59 -23.13 -8.04 29.31
CA GLY A 59 -24.52 -8.22 29.72
C GLY A 59 -24.53 -8.80 31.12
N VAL A 60 -25.09 -8.05 32.07
CA VAL A 60 -25.37 -8.48 33.43
C VAL A 60 -26.54 -9.46 33.36
N GLU A 61 -26.33 -10.75 33.60
CA GLU A 61 -27.40 -11.66 34.04
C GLU A 61 -26.86 -12.68 35.06
N ASP A 62 -27.61 -12.75 36.15
CA ASP A 62 -27.43 -13.52 37.39
C ASP A 62 -27.84 -15.00 37.17
N GLY A 63 -26.91 -15.96 37.31
CA GLY A 63 -27.20 -17.40 37.18
C GLY A 63 -25.96 -18.32 37.11
N PRO A 64 -26.05 -19.59 37.57
CA PRO A 64 -24.88 -20.43 37.88
C PRO A 64 -24.16 -20.98 36.64
N GLU A 65 -22.83 -20.80 36.67
CA GLU A 65 -21.74 -21.29 35.82
C GLU A 65 -22.08 -22.23 34.65
N ALA A 66 -22.61 -21.68 33.57
CA ALA A 66 -22.44 -22.26 32.24
C ALA A 66 -21.06 -21.88 31.71
N LYS A 67 -20.20 -22.89 31.51
CA LYS A 67 -18.83 -22.80 30.96
C LYS A 67 -18.77 -21.78 29.82
N LYS A 68 -18.11 -20.64 30.04
CA LYS A 68 -17.77 -19.67 29.00
C LYS A 68 -17.03 -20.43 27.90
N ALA A 69 -17.65 -20.57 26.73
CA ALA A 69 -16.96 -21.05 25.54
C ALA A 69 -15.74 -20.14 25.34
N LYS A 70 -14.55 -20.72 25.48
CA LYS A 70 -13.28 -20.04 25.21
C LYS A 70 -13.28 -19.77 23.70
N ILE A 71 -13.78 -18.60 23.30
CA ILE A 71 -13.71 -18.14 21.91
C ILE A 71 -12.22 -18.16 21.56
N ASP A 72 -11.85 -19.05 20.65
CA ASP A 72 -10.46 -19.22 20.25
C ASP A 72 -10.04 -17.93 19.52
N SER A 73 -9.04 -17.23 20.06
CA SER A 73 -8.56 -15.95 19.51
C SER A 73 -7.86 -16.10 18.15
N SER A 74 -7.87 -17.31 17.60
CA SER A 74 -7.30 -17.71 16.32
C SER A 74 -8.24 -17.46 15.13
N GLU A 75 -9.52 -17.15 15.35
CA GLU A 75 -10.44 -16.95 14.23
C GLU A 75 -10.17 -15.65 13.48
N THR A 76 -9.91 -15.77 12.17
CA THR A 76 -9.74 -14.65 11.25
C THR A 76 -10.90 -14.54 10.25
N THR A 77 -11.00 -13.37 9.62
CA THR A 77 -11.97 -13.06 8.57
C THR A 77 -11.27 -12.44 7.39
N MET A 78 -11.71 -12.81 6.19
CA MET A 78 -11.18 -12.29 4.93
C MET A 78 -12.03 -11.10 4.48
N VAL A 79 -11.41 -9.92 4.37
CA VAL A 79 -12.10 -8.68 3.97
C VAL A 79 -11.58 -8.21 2.62
N LYS A 80 -12.48 -8.16 1.63
CA LYS A 80 -12.14 -7.58 0.31
C LYS A 80 -11.90 -6.08 0.43
N LYS A 81 -10.79 -5.61 -0.12
CA LYS A 81 -10.39 -4.19 -0.18
C LYS A 81 -10.02 -3.80 -1.60
N ARG A 82 -10.03 -2.48 -1.85
CA ARG A 82 -9.63 -1.86 -3.11
C ARG A 82 -8.75 -0.65 -2.83
N VAL A 83 -7.67 -0.50 -3.58
CA VAL A 83 -6.76 0.65 -3.56
C VAL A 83 -6.51 1.11 -5.00
N VAL A 84 -6.35 2.42 -5.19
CA VAL A 84 -6.02 3.01 -6.49
C VAL A 84 -4.59 3.53 -6.45
N PHE A 85 -3.76 3.08 -7.38
CA PHE A 85 -2.37 3.53 -7.53
C PHE A 85 -2.27 4.63 -8.58
N CYS A 86 -1.32 5.56 -8.38
CA CYS A 86 -1.01 6.61 -9.35
C CYS A 86 0.01 6.12 -10.38
N ARG A 87 0.14 6.87 -11.49
CA ARG A 87 1.12 6.56 -12.54
C ARG A 87 2.52 7.01 -12.10
N LEU A 88 3.57 6.35 -12.60
CA LEU A 88 4.96 6.70 -12.27
C LEU A 88 5.28 8.17 -12.62
N ARG A 89 4.71 8.68 -13.72
CA ARG A 89 4.86 10.08 -14.12
C ARG A 89 4.38 11.06 -13.05
N GLU A 90 3.25 10.76 -12.42
CA GLU A 90 2.66 11.60 -11.38
C GLU A 90 3.48 11.49 -10.09
N ALA A 91 3.90 10.27 -9.74
CA ALA A 91 4.72 10.02 -8.55
C ALA A 91 6.08 10.73 -8.58
N LEU A 92 6.72 10.84 -9.76
CA LEU A 92 7.98 11.58 -9.93
C LEU A 92 7.79 13.08 -10.21
N GLY A 93 6.56 13.49 -10.53
CA GLY A 93 6.22 14.85 -10.95
C GLY A 93 5.45 15.63 -9.89
N VAL A 94 5.76 15.44 -8.62
CA VAL A 94 5.06 16.11 -7.51
C VAL A 94 5.36 17.62 -7.54
N ASP A 95 4.30 18.43 -7.57
CA ASP A 95 4.42 19.87 -7.39
C ASP A 95 4.47 20.21 -5.88
N TRP A 96 5.62 20.71 -5.45
CA TRP A 96 5.88 21.05 -4.04
C TRP A 96 5.49 22.49 -3.67
N SER A 97 5.00 23.29 -4.62
CA SER A 97 4.64 24.69 -4.37
C SER A 97 3.37 24.87 -3.53
N GLY A 98 2.47 23.88 -3.54
CA GLY A 98 1.22 23.91 -2.80
C GLY A 98 1.42 23.70 -1.29
N GLU A 99 0.60 24.38 -0.47
CA GLU A 99 0.68 24.33 1.01
C GLU A 99 0.67 22.90 1.57
N LYS A 100 -0.21 22.03 1.04
CA LYS A 100 -0.29 20.62 1.44
C LYS A 100 0.99 19.85 1.11
N ALA A 101 1.56 20.08 -0.07
CA ALA A 101 2.79 19.42 -0.50
C ALA A 101 3.98 19.92 0.32
N ALA A 102 4.06 21.23 0.60
CA ALA A 102 5.08 21.81 1.46
C ALA A 102 5.02 21.27 2.90
N ALA A 103 3.82 21.04 3.44
CA ALA A 103 3.64 20.39 4.75
C ALA A 103 4.08 18.92 4.72
N ALA A 104 3.74 18.18 3.66
CA ALA A 104 4.15 16.79 3.48
C ALA A 104 5.66 16.64 3.26
N LEU A 105 6.29 17.59 2.55
CA LEU A 105 7.72 17.60 2.23
C LEU A 105 8.60 17.42 3.47
N LYS A 106 8.23 18.08 4.58
CA LYS A 106 8.95 17.97 5.87
C LYS A 106 8.95 16.55 6.45
N ARG A 107 8.05 15.69 5.99
CA ARG A 107 7.89 14.29 6.42
C ARG A 107 8.22 13.29 5.30
N THR A 108 8.55 13.77 4.11
CA THR A 108 8.96 12.93 2.97
C THR A 108 10.39 12.47 3.20
N ALA A 109 10.65 11.17 3.00
CA ALA A 109 12.00 10.61 3.09
C ALA A 109 12.93 11.29 2.07
N PRO A 110 14.15 11.73 2.47
CA PRO A 110 15.11 12.36 1.56
C PRO A 110 15.46 11.48 0.35
N ASP A 111 15.40 10.16 0.49
CA ASP A 111 15.59 9.15 -0.55
C ASP A 111 14.72 9.37 -1.80
N TYR A 112 13.55 9.99 -1.66
CA TYR A 112 12.72 10.37 -2.81
C TYR A 112 13.47 11.30 -3.77
N PHE A 113 14.29 12.22 -3.26
CA PHE A 113 15.07 13.15 -4.06
C PHE A 113 16.39 12.56 -4.54
N LEU A 114 16.88 11.50 -3.90
CA LEU A 114 18.05 10.74 -4.39
C LEU A 114 17.73 9.95 -5.67
N LEU A 115 16.46 9.58 -5.87
CA LEU A 115 15.97 8.85 -7.04
C LEU A 115 15.89 9.71 -8.32
N GLN A 116 15.84 11.04 -8.20
CA GLN A 116 15.51 11.95 -9.31
C GLN A 116 16.67 12.24 -10.25
#